data_AF-A0A536FW22-F1
#
_entry.id   AF-A0A536FW22-F1
#
_cell.length_a   1.000
_cell.length_b   1.000
_cell.length_c   1.000
_cell.angle_alpha   90.00
_cell.angle_beta   90.00
_cell.angle_gamma   90.00
#
_symmetry.space_group_name_H-M   'P 1'
#
loop_
_entity.id
_entity.type
_entity.pdbx_description
1 polymer ?
#
loop_
_entity_poly.entity_id
_entity_poly.type
_entity_poly.pdbx_seq_one_letter_code
_entity_poly.pdbx_strand_id
1 'polypeptide(L)' 'MSRRPGAAIDLGSTSVHLLIARSERGGLTVVDDESTFLGLGAAVDGPGSLGPGGRATLVSTVG' A
#
# COMPACT_ATOMS: atom_id res chain seq x y z
N MET A 1 -2.86 -1.99 28.63
CA MET A 1 -2.50 -0.84 27.77
C MET A 1 -2.99 -1.17 26.37
N SER A 2 -3.85 -0.34 25.78
CA SER A 2 -4.23 -0.51 24.36
C SER A 2 -2.98 -0.29 23.52
N ARG A 3 -2.56 -1.30 22.76
CA ARG A 3 -1.42 -1.17 21.84
C ARG A 3 -1.84 -0.17 20.76
N ARG A 4 -0.99 0.81 20.45
CA ARG A 4 -1.21 1.68 19.29
C ARG A 4 -1.41 0.79 18.05
N PRO A 5 -2.38 1.10 17.16
CA PRO A 5 -2.51 0.40 15.89
C PRO A 5 -1.18 0.43 15.12
N GLY A 6 -0.84 -0.69 14.48
CA GLY A 6 0.24 -0.75 13.50
C GLY A 6 -0.33 -0.58 12.10
N ALA A 7 0.49 -0.03 11.20
CA ALA A 7 0.16 0.08 9.78
C ALA A 7 1.22 -0.65 8.95
N ALA A 8 0.77 -1.31 7.88
CA ALA A 8 1.62 -1.88 6.85
C ALA A 8 1.18 -1.33 5.49
N ILE A 9 2.15 -0.86 4.70
CA ILE A 9 1.92 -0.44 3.32
C ILE A 9 2.72 -1.39 2.42
N ASP A 10 2.05 -1.99 1.45
CA ASP A 10 2.66 -2.84 0.42
C ASP A 10 2.51 -2.20 -0.95
N LEU A 11 3.63 -2.10 -1.68
CA LEU A 11 3.70 -1.48 -3.00
C LEU A 11 3.92 -2.57 -4.05
N GLY A 12 2.84 -3.18 -4.51
CA GLY A 12 2.86 -4.22 -5.53
C GLY A 12 2.95 -3.67 -6.96
N SER A 13 3.21 -4.56 -7.91
CA SER A 13 3.18 -4.23 -9.34
C SER A 13 1.78 -3.91 -9.84
N THR A 14 0.73 -4.45 -9.23
CA THR A 14 -0.66 -4.23 -9.67
C THR A 14 -1.34 -3.17 -8.81
N SER A 15 -1.16 -3.26 -7.50
CA SER A 15 -1.90 -2.49 -6.51
C SER A 15 -1.01 -2.09 -5.34
N VAL A 16 -1.44 -1.02 -4.67
CA VAL A 16 -0.90 -0.57 -3.38
C VAL A 16 -1.92 -0.91 -2.31
N HIS A 17 -1.47 -1.50 -1.21
CA HIS A 17 -2.32 -1.92 -0.10
C HIS A 17 -1.92 -1.20 1.19
N LEU A 18 -2.91 -0.77 1.98
CA LEU A 18 -2.75 -0.26 3.35
C LEU A 18 -3.55 -1.15 4.30
N LEU A 19 -2.88 -1.73 5.29
CA LEU A 19 -3.53 -2.44 6.39
C LEU A 19 -3.21 -1.74 7.71
N ILE A 20 -4.24 -1.28 8.41
CA ILE A 20 -4.13 -0.79 9.79
C ILE A 20 -4.78 -1.82 10.70
N ALA A 21 -4.05 -2.31 11.69
CA ALA A 21 -4.56 -3.30 12.63
C ALA A 21 -4.12 -3.02 14.07
N ARG A 22 -4.97 -3.39 15.03
CA ARG A 22 -4.64 -3.40 16.46
C ARG A 22 -4.32 -4.82 16.90
N SER A 23 -3.24 -4.98 17.64
CA SER A 23 -2.93 -6.26 18.29
C SER A 23 -3.78 -6.42 19.55
N GLU A 24 -4.51 -7.53 19.62
CA GLU A 24 -5.30 -7.97 20.77
C GLU A 24 -4.81 -9.34 21.25
N ARG A 25 -5.37 -9.86 22.34
CA ARG A 25 -4.96 -11.19 22.85
C ARG A 25 -5.35 -12.26 21.82
N GLY A 26 -4.34 -12.87 21.20
CA GLY A 26 -4.52 -13.98 20.26
C GLY A 26 -4.68 -13.58 18.81
N GLY A 27 -4.56 -12.30 18.44
CA GLY A 27 -4.67 -11.91 17.04
C GLY A 27 -4.53 -10.41 16.73
N LEU A 28 -4.87 -10.09 15.49
CA LEU A 28 -4.97 -8.74 14.95
C LEU A 28 -6.44 -8.45 14.64
N THR A 29 -6.94 -7.31 15.10
CA THR A 29 -8.24 -6.76 14.70
C THR A 29 -7.98 -5.68 13.67
N VAL A 30 -8.49 -5.86 12.46
CA VAL A 30 -8.37 -4.89 11.36
C VAL A 30 -9.16 -3.63 11.71
N VAL A 31 -8.51 -2.49 11.59
CA VAL A 31 -9.09 -1.15 11.76
C VAL A 31 -9.43 -0.58 10.40
N ASP A 32 -8.53 -0.75 9.43
CA ASP A 32 -8.71 -0.30 8.06
C ASP A 32 -7.93 -1.21 7.10
N ASP A 33 -8.46 -1.40 5.89
CA ASP A 33 -7.87 -2.20 4.82
C ASP A 33 -8.25 -1.59 3.48
N GLU A 34 -7.29 -0.91 2.87
CA GLU A 34 -7.48 -0.22 1.60
C GLU A 34 -6.61 -0.83 0.50
N SER A 35 -7.13 -0.81 -0.71
CA SER A 35 -6.40 -1.21 -1.92
C SER A 35 -6.68 -0.22 -3.04
N THR A 36 -5.61 0.24 -3.69
CA THR A 36 -5.67 1.09 -4.87
C THR A 36 -4.96 0.41 -6.03
N PHE A 37 -5.67 0.20 -7.12
CA PHE A 37 -5.09 -0.29 -8.37
C PHE A 37 -4.29 0.81 -9.06
N LEU A 38 -3.01 0.56 -9.33
CA LEU A 38 -2.11 1.49 -10.01
C LEU A 38 -1.42 0.90 -11.25
N GLY A 39 -1.42 -0.42 -11.43
CA GLY A 39 -0.84 -1.06 -12.61
C GLY A 39 0.64 -0.74 -12.86
N LEU A 40 1.42 -0.50 -11.80
CA LEU A 40 2.83 -0.11 -11.83
C LEU A 40 3.73 -1.07 -12.65
N GLY A 41 3.36 -2.34 -12.72
CA GLY A 41 4.04 -3.39 -13.47
C GLY A 41 4.01 -3.20 -14.98
N ALA A 42 3.04 -2.45 -15.53
CA ALA A 42 3.03 -2.12 -16.96
C ALA A 42 4.27 -1.32 -17.39
N ALA A 43 4.95 -0.65 -16.45
CA ALA A 43 6.21 0.04 -16.71
C ALA A 43 7.36 -0.94 -17.04
N VAL A 44 7.27 -2.20 -16.62
CA VAL A 44 8.26 -3.26 -16.90
C VAL A 44 8.22 -3.67 -18.37
N ASP A 45 7.04 -3.69 -18.98
CA ASP A 45 6.88 -3.97 -20.42
C ASP A 45 7.34 -2.79 -21.31
N GLY A 46 7.62 -1.64 -20.69
CA GLY A 46 8.14 -0.44 -21.34
C GLY A 46 9.58 -0.11 -20.90
N PRO A 47 9.86 1.12 -20.46
CA PRO A 47 11.23 1.55 -20.16
C PRO A 47 11.83 0.97 -18.87
N GLY A 48 11.13 0.06 -18.18
CA GLY A 48 11.57 -0.49 -16.89
C GLY A 48 11.55 0.53 -15.75
N SER A 49 10.86 1.66 -15.93
CA SER A 49 10.73 2.71 -14.93
C SER A 49 9.36 3.37 -14.98
N LEU A 50 8.82 3.76 -13.82
CA LEU A 50 7.49 4.38 -13.69
C LEU A 50 7.34 5.73 -14.43
N GLY A 51 8.46 6.36 -14.80
CA GLY A 51 8.48 7.73 -15.28
C GLY A 51 7.96 8.75 -14.23
N PRO A 52 7.92 10.04 -14.58
CA PRO A 52 7.45 11.09 -13.66
C PRO A 52 5.97 10.94 -13.28
N GLY A 53 5.12 10.57 -14.25
CA GLY A 53 3.67 10.40 -14.03
C GLY A 53 3.37 9.26 -13.06
N GLY A 54 3.93 8.07 -13.29
CA GLY A 54 3.72 6.92 -12.39
C GLY A 54 4.24 7.16 -10.97
N ARG A 55 5.36 7.89 -10.83
CA ARG A 55 5.87 8.32 -9.51
C ARG A 55 4.93 9.30 -8.82
N ALA A 56 4.41 10.29 -9.54
CA ALA A 56 3.47 11.28 -8.98
C ALA A 56 2.18 10.61 -8.50
N THR A 57 1.61 9.70 -9.30
CA THR A 57 0.43 8.92 -8.91
C THR A 57 0.72 8.08 -7.65
N LEU A 58 1.83 7.34 -7.63
CA LEU A 58 2.20 6.54 -6.46
C LEU A 58 2.34 7.38 -5.19
N VAL A 59 3.01 8.54 -5.26
CA VAL A 59 3.15 9.45 -4.11
C VAL A 59 1.78 9.93 -3.63
N SER A 60 0.87 10.33 -4.54
CA SER A 60 -0.48 10.78 -4.17
C SER A 60 -1.36 9.68 -3.57
N THR A 61 -1.01 8.41 -3.75
CA THR A 61 -1.72 7.28 -3.16
C THR A 61 -1.28 6.98 -1.73
N VAL A 62 -0.03 7.35 -1.36
CA VAL A 62 0.57 6.95 -0.06
C VAL A 62 0.88 8.12 0.88
N GLY A 63 0.67 9.38 0.46
CA GLY A 63 0.95 10.59 1.24
C GLY A 63 -0.11 11.66 1.07
#